data_AF-A0A3S5AHR6-F1
#
_entry.id   AF-A0A3S5AHR6-F1
#
_cell.length_a   1.000
_cell.length_b   1.000
_cell.length_c   1.000
_cell.angle_alpha   90.00
_cell.angle_beta   90.00
_cell.angle_gamma   90.00
#
_symmetry.space_group_name_H-M   'P 1'
#
loop_
_entity.id
_entity.type
_entity.pdbx_description
1 polymer ?
#
loop_
_entity_poly.entity_id
_entity_poly.type
_entity_poly.pdbx_seq_one_letter_code
_entity_poly.pdbx_strand_id
1 'polypeptide(L)'
;MRHEDIRLANASGVGNQVVLFGARTGGDGIGGASVLASESFDDTKKPSKRPAVQVGDPFAEKVLIECCLELFKGSVVEGIQDLGAAGISCATSELASNGEGGMHVDLTKVLLRDPTLTPGEILMSESQERMMAVVSPENVERFEAIMKKWGVEYSFLGEVTDTGRLTIEWDGQVIVDVDPRTVAHDGPTYERPYARPAGQDALQADHFTGSAADDARPRGEQLGEAIKAFMASPNMCSKSWITNQYDRYVQGNTALSMPDDSGVVRVDEHTNLGVALATDASPRFTYLDPYEGARASLAEAYRNVATVGARPVAVSDCLNFGSPEDPDVMWQFAEAVRGLADGCMELGVPVTGGNVSLYNQTGGKAINPTPVVAMMGVMDDVTRRTPSGWAPEHDGQAIYLLGTTRDELDGSEWARFKGHLGGLPRRLIWRLNVSLAICS
;
A
#
# COMPACT_ATOMS: atom_id res chain seq x y z
N MET A 1 -9.29 4.78 -19.66
CA MET A 1 -9.20 6.08 -18.97
C MET A 1 -8.00 6.81 -19.56
N ARG A 2 -8.17 8.06 -19.97
CA ARG A 2 -7.12 8.97 -20.46
C ARG A 2 -6.79 9.99 -19.38
N HIS A 3 -5.72 10.76 -19.56
CA HIS A 3 -5.35 11.82 -18.61
C HIS A 3 -6.49 12.81 -18.33
N GLU A 4 -7.29 13.13 -19.34
CA GLU A 4 -8.47 14.00 -19.23
C GLU A 4 -9.64 13.39 -18.45
N ASP A 5 -9.64 12.07 -18.24
CA ASP A 5 -10.66 11.36 -17.46
C ASP A 5 -10.31 11.32 -15.96
N ILE A 6 -9.13 11.79 -15.55
CA ILE A 6 -8.71 11.81 -14.14
C ILE A 6 -9.60 12.79 -13.39
N ARG A 7 -10.35 12.27 -12.41
CA ARG A 7 -11.15 13.06 -11.47
C ARG A 7 -10.50 13.04 -10.10
N LEU A 8 -10.41 14.20 -9.47
CA LEU A 8 -9.93 14.33 -8.09
C LEU A 8 -11.14 14.30 -7.15
N ALA A 9 -10.98 13.75 -5.94
CA ALA A 9 -12.02 13.74 -4.93
C ALA A 9 -12.20 15.15 -4.33
N ASN A 10 -13.06 15.97 -4.97
CA ASN A 10 -13.46 17.28 -4.47
C ASN A 10 -15.00 17.42 -4.45
N ALA A 11 -15.51 18.15 -3.45
CA ALA A 11 -16.91 18.55 -3.39
C ALA A 11 -17.05 20.02 -3.81
N SER A 12 -16.91 20.29 -5.11
CA SER A 12 -17.19 21.60 -5.69
C SER A 12 -18.58 21.66 -6.32
N GLY A 13 -19.17 22.86 -6.37
CA GLY A 13 -20.48 23.13 -6.96
C GLY A 13 -21.60 23.12 -5.93
N VAL A 14 -21.99 24.31 -5.46
CA VAL A 14 -23.10 24.50 -4.51
C VAL A 14 -24.39 23.92 -5.09
N GLY A 15 -25.13 23.14 -4.29
CA GLY A 15 -26.34 22.43 -4.70
C GLY A 15 -26.08 21.06 -5.34
N ASN A 16 -24.82 20.69 -5.59
CA ASN A 16 -24.49 19.33 -6.01
C ASN A 16 -24.86 18.35 -4.90
N GLN A 17 -25.42 17.22 -5.31
CA GLN A 17 -25.95 16.21 -4.42
C GLN A 17 -24.85 15.27 -3.92
N VAL A 18 -24.87 14.96 -2.64
CA VAL A 18 -23.97 14.01 -1.98
C VAL A 18 -24.68 12.67 -1.87
N VAL A 19 -24.12 11.65 -2.50
CA VAL A 19 -24.77 10.33 -2.66
C VAL A 19 -23.89 9.25 -2.08
N LEU A 20 -24.46 8.42 -1.20
CA LEU A 20 -23.84 7.17 -0.76
C LEU A 20 -24.42 6.03 -1.61
N PHE A 21 -23.56 5.19 -2.18
CA PHE A 21 -23.97 4.07 -3.02
C PHE A 21 -23.10 2.83 -2.77
N GLY A 22 -23.66 1.64 -3.08
CA GLY A 22 -23.05 0.35 -2.76
C GLY A 22 -23.80 -0.37 -1.64
N ALA A 23 -23.07 -1.07 -0.77
CA ALA A 23 -23.64 -1.86 0.30
C ALA A 23 -24.30 -1.01 1.41
N ARG A 24 -25.26 -1.61 2.12
CA ARG A 24 -25.92 -0.97 3.27
C ARG A 24 -25.01 -0.93 4.49
N THR A 25 -25.12 0.14 5.28
CA THR A 25 -24.31 0.38 6.48
C THR A 25 -24.73 -0.54 7.63
N GLY A 26 -23.77 -1.30 8.16
CA GLY A 26 -23.93 -2.21 9.30
C GLY A 26 -23.01 -1.85 10.47
N GLY A 27 -23.06 -2.62 11.55
CA GLY A 27 -22.21 -2.45 12.74
C GLY A 27 -20.77 -2.94 12.57
N ASP A 28 -20.20 -2.83 11.36
CA ASP A 28 -18.91 -3.41 11.00
C ASP A 28 -17.76 -2.44 11.35
N GLY A 29 -16.70 -2.96 11.97
CA GLY A 29 -15.42 -2.24 12.12
C GLY A 29 -15.50 -0.91 12.87
N ILE A 30 -16.55 -0.64 13.66
CA ILE A 30 -16.72 0.64 14.37
C ILE A 30 -15.54 0.89 15.32
N GLY A 31 -14.73 1.91 15.01
CA GLY A 31 -13.51 2.22 15.75
C GLY A 31 -12.32 1.31 15.42
N GLY A 32 -12.33 0.63 14.27
CA GLY A 32 -11.26 -0.25 13.81
C GLY A 32 -9.94 0.49 13.70
N ALA A 33 -9.92 1.65 13.04
CA ALA A 33 -8.72 2.47 12.89
C ALA A 33 -8.14 2.96 14.24
N SER A 34 -8.97 3.43 15.16
CA SER A 34 -8.51 3.93 16.47
C SER A 34 -8.02 2.82 17.40
N VAL A 35 -8.49 1.58 17.21
CA VAL A 35 -8.17 0.44 18.08
C VAL A 35 -7.06 -0.44 17.53
N LEU A 36 -6.97 -0.61 16.21
CA LEU A 36 -6.02 -1.55 15.58
C LEU A 36 -4.81 -0.84 14.97
N ALA A 37 -4.92 0.42 14.58
CA ALA A 37 -3.83 1.18 13.94
C ALA A 37 -3.11 2.16 14.88
N SER A 38 -3.67 2.41 16.07
CA SER A 38 -3.17 3.43 17.02
C SER A 38 -2.87 2.88 18.42
N GLU A 39 -2.96 1.57 18.63
CA GLU A 39 -2.64 0.91 19.91
C GLU A 39 -1.79 -0.35 19.66
N SER A 40 -0.88 -0.66 20.60
CA SER A 40 -0.12 -1.91 20.60
C SER A 40 -0.99 -3.10 21.00
N PHE A 41 -0.61 -4.30 20.54
CA PHE A 41 -1.30 -5.54 20.91
C PHE A 41 -0.87 -5.98 22.33
N ASP A 42 -1.75 -5.76 23.32
CA ASP A 42 -1.59 -6.24 24.69
C ASP A 42 -2.52 -7.43 24.98
N ASP A 43 -1.97 -8.50 25.57
CA ASP A 43 -2.69 -9.76 25.87
C ASP A 43 -3.63 -9.68 27.09
N THR A 44 -3.74 -8.55 27.79
CA THR A 44 -4.56 -8.49 29.02
C THR A 44 -5.30 -7.16 29.21
N LYS A 45 -6.63 -7.27 29.41
CA LYS A 45 -7.57 -6.28 30.00
C LYS A 45 -8.23 -5.23 29.09
N LYS A 46 -8.85 -5.63 27.97
CA LYS A 46 -9.95 -4.83 27.39
C LYS A 46 -11.16 -5.74 27.13
N PRO A 47 -12.41 -5.27 27.36
CA PRO A 47 -13.61 -6.07 27.12
C PRO A 47 -13.61 -6.57 25.67
N SER A 48 -14.16 -7.76 25.43
CA SER A 48 -14.24 -8.34 24.07
C SER A 48 -14.98 -7.36 23.16
N LYS A 49 -14.21 -6.58 22.40
CA LYS A 49 -14.74 -5.64 21.41
C LYS A 49 -15.40 -6.48 20.32
N ARG A 50 -16.56 -6.04 19.80
CA ARG A 50 -17.28 -6.77 18.74
C ARG A 50 -16.29 -7.15 17.62
N PRO A 51 -16.37 -8.36 17.05
CA PRO A 51 -15.34 -8.84 16.15
C PRO A 51 -15.11 -7.85 15.02
N ALA A 52 -13.88 -7.38 14.86
CA ALA A 52 -13.42 -6.54 13.75
C ALA A 52 -13.37 -7.33 12.42
N VAL A 53 -14.22 -8.35 12.27
CA VAL A 53 -14.25 -9.22 11.09
C VAL A 53 -15.00 -8.46 10.02
N GLN A 54 -14.25 -7.72 9.21
CA GLN A 54 -14.70 -7.24 7.92
C GLN A 54 -14.87 -8.45 7.01
N VAL A 55 -16.09 -8.66 6.51
CA VAL A 55 -16.38 -9.66 5.48
C VAL A 55 -16.66 -8.89 4.21
N GLY A 56 -15.70 -8.91 3.28
CA GLY A 56 -15.89 -8.32 1.96
C GLY A 56 -16.77 -9.18 1.07
N ASP A 57 -17.51 -8.54 0.17
CA ASP A 57 -18.26 -9.17 -0.92
C ASP A 57 -17.60 -8.79 -2.27
N PRO A 58 -16.68 -9.62 -2.79
CA PRO A 58 -15.97 -9.32 -4.04
C PRO A 58 -16.88 -9.31 -5.26
N PHE A 59 -18.08 -9.91 -5.19
CA PHE A 59 -19.05 -9.87 -6.28
C PHE A 59 -19.73 -8.50 -6.34
N ALA A 60 -20.18 -7.99 -5.19
CA ALA A 60 -20.70 -6.64 -5.08
C ALA A 60 -19.64 -5.60 -5.43
N GLU A 61 -18.40 -5.79 -4.97
CA GLU A 61 -17.26 -4.92 -5.31
C GLU A 61 -17.02 -4.88 -6.82
N LYS A 62 -17.07 -6.01 -7.52
CA LYS A 62 -16.91 -6.02 -8.99
C LYS A 62 -18.00 -5.22 -9.71
N VAL A 63 -19.25 -5.33 -9.26
CA VAL A 63 -20.37 -4.53 -9.79
C VAL A 63 -20.13 -3.05 -9.52
N LEU A 64 -19.67 -2.71 -8.31
CA LEU A 64 -19.38 -1.34 -7.90
C LEU A 64 -18.23 -0.73 -8.74
N ILE A 65 -17.19 -1.50 -9.04
CA ILE A 65 -16.08 -1.08 -9.92
C ILE A 65 -16.61 -0.71 -11.31
N GLU A 66 -17.38 -1.58 -11.95
CA GLU A 66 -17.93 -1.32 -13.29
C GLU A 66 -18.87 -0.12 -13.29
N CYS A 67 -19.68 0.02 -12.24
CA CYS A 67 -20.55 1.16 -12.03
C CYS A 67 -19.75 2.47 -11.95
N CYS A 68 -18.68 2.52 -11.15
CA CYS A 68 -17.80 3.68 -11.04
C CYS A 68 -17.12 4.02 -12.37
N LEU A 69 -16.62 3.02 -13.09
CA LEU A 69 -15.99 3.22 -14.40
C LEU A 69 -16.96 3.81 -15.43
N GLU A 70 -18.24 3.42 -15.41
CA GLU A 70 -19.26 4.00 -16.27
C GLU A 70 -19.62 5.43 -15.86
N LEU A 71 -19.71 5.73 -14.56
CA LEU A 71 -19.90 7.10 -14.05
C LEU A 71 -18.78 8.03 -14.53
N PHE A 72 -17.52 7.60 -14.42
CA PHE A 72 -16.37 8.37 -14.89
C PHE A 72 -16.36 8.56 -16.40
N LYS A 73 -16.55 7.48 -17.17
CA LYS A 73 -16.61 7.54 -18.64
C LYS A 73 -17.73 8.45 -19.14
N GLY A 74 -18.86 8.48 -18.43
CA GLY A 74 -19.98 9.35 -18.74
C GLY A 74 -19.84 10.79 -18.25
N SER A 75 -18.80 11.09 -17.45
CA SER A 75 -18.67 12.37 -16.72
C SER A 75 -19.96 12.74 -15.98
N VAL A 76 -20.51 11.78 -15.22
CA VAL A 76 -21.78 11.91 -14.50
C VAL A 76 -21.58 12.43 -13.06
N VAL A 77 -20.35 12.29 -12.55
CA VAL A 77 -19.96 12.67 -11.19
C VAL A 77 -18.86 13.72 -11.26
N GLU A 78 -18.86 14.63 -10.28
CA GLU A 78 -17.78 15.60 -10.08
C GLU A 78 -16.59 14.95 -9.35
N GLY A 79 -16.89 14.09 -8.36
CA GLY A 79 -15.91 13.33 -7.59
C GLY A 79 -16.52 12.08 -6.98
N ILE A 80 -15.67 11.09 -6.69
CA ILE A 80 -16.00 9.87 -5.93
C ILE A 80 -14.93 9.68 -4.86
N GLN A 81 -15.35 9.24 -3.67
CA GLN A 81 -14.50 8.85 -2.56
C GLN A 81 -14.89 7.45 -2.07
N ASP A 82 -13.90 6.62 -1.76
CA ASP A 82 -14.13 5.33 -1.10
C ASP A 82 -14.43 5.51 0.40
N LEU A 83 -15.09 4.50 0.98
CA LEU A 83 -15.35 4.46 2.42
C LEU A 83 -14.50 3.35 3.05
N GLY A 84 -13.42 3.76 3.72
CA GLY A 84 -12.57 2.90 4.53
C GLY A 84 -12.69 3.20 6.01
N ALA A 85 -11.54 3.47 6.64
CA ALA A 85 -11.42 3.82 8.05
C ALA A 85 -12.31 5.03 8.42
N ALA A 86 -13.01 4.93 9.55
CA ALA A 86 -13.96 5.94 10.04
C ALA A 86 -15.12 6.28 9.07
N GLY A 87 -15.32 5.48 8.01
CA GLY A 87 -16.54 5.44 7.20
C GLY A 87 -17.02 6.79 6.66
N ILE A 88 -18.30 7.09 6.91
CA ILE A 88 -18.98 8.29 6.40
C ILE A 88 -18.32 9.56 6.97
N SER A 89 -17.87 9.53 8.22
CA SER A 89 -17.23 10.69 8.82
C SER A 89 -15.95 11.09 8.09
N CYS A 90 -15.11 10.12 7.72
CA CYS A 90 -13.89 10.40 6.97
C CYS A 90 -14.26 10.95 5.59
N ALA A 91 -15.05 10.19 4.82
CA ALA A 91 -15.42 10.54 3.45
C ALA A 91 -16.08 11.93 3.34
N THR A 92 -17.01 12.27 4.24
CA THR A 92 -17.67 13.59 4.22
C THR A 92 -16.73 14.72 4.61
N SER A 93 -15.86 14.52 5.60
CA SER A 93 -14.88 15.54 6.01
C SER A 93 -13.82 15.79 4.94
N GLU A 94 -13.29 14.76 4.30
CA GLU A 94 -12.30 14.88 3.23
C GLU A 94 -12.89 15.52 1.97
N LEU A 95 -14.07 15.07 1.54
CA LEU A 95 -14.77 15.66 0.40
C LEU A 95 -15.08 17.15 0.63
N ALA A 96 -15.61 17.49 1.81
CA ALA A 96 -15.91 18.88 2.17
C ALA A 96 -14.63 19.73 2.27
N SER A 97 -13.55 19.17 2.84
CA SER A 97 -12.27 19.87 3.04
C SER A 97 -11.52 20.14 1.71
N ASN A 98 -11.63 19.24 0.75
CA ASN A 98 -11.03 19.38 -0.59
C ASN A 98 -11.91 20.20 -1.56
N GLY A 99 -13.15 20.53 -1.17
CA GLY A 99 -14.07 21.35 -1.94
C GLY A 99 -13.88 22.86 -1.73
N GLU A 100 -14.67 23.66 -2.46
CA GLU A 100 -14.67 25.14 -2.33
C GLU A 100 -15.74 25.65 -1.36
N GLY A 101 -16.50 24.76 -0.70
CA GLY A 101 -17.68 25.09 0.10
C GLY A 101 -17.80 24.31 1.40
N GLY A 102 -19.03 24.19 1.89
CA GLY A 102 -19.41 23.30 2.99
C GLY A 102 -20.14 22.06 2.48
N MET A 103 -20.63 21.24 3.40
CA MET A 103 -21.44 20.07 3.08
C MET A 103 -22.49 19.88 4.17
N HIS A 104 -23.71 19.60 3.74
CA HIS A 104 -24.79 19.24 4.63
C HIS A 104 -25.20 17.78 4.35
N VAL A 105 -25.32 16.97 5.40
CA VAL A 105 -25.67 15.54 5.32
C VAL A 105 -26.75 15.20 6.33
N ASP A 106 -27.80 14.50 5.89
CA ASP A 106 -28.81 13.91 6.76
C ASP A 106 -28.57 12.41 6.91
N LEU A 107 -28.15 11.99 8.10
CA LEU A 107 -27.83 10.59 8.39
C LEU A 107 -29.06 9.68 8.41
N THR A 108 -30.27 10.21 8.59
CA THR A 108 -31.49 9.39 8.57
C THR A 108 -31.74 8.78 7.19
N LYS A 109 -31.10 9.33 6.15
CA LYS A 109 -31.18 8.85 4.77
C LYS A 109 -30.19 7.71 4.48
N VAL A 110 -29.27 7.39 5.38
CA VAL A 110 -28.31 6.30 5.16
C VAL A 110 -29.05 4.96 5.10
N LEU A 111 -28.79 4.17 4.07
CA LEU A 111 -29.35 2.82 3.97
C LEU A 111 -28.68 1.92 5.00
N LEU A 112 -29.47 1.41 5.95
CA LEU A 112 -28.98 0.56 7.04
C LEU A 112 -29.27 -0.92 6.76
N ARG A 113 -28.28 -1.76 7.07
CA ARG A 113 -28.44 -3.21 7.21
C ARG A 113 -28.95 -3.56 8.61
N ASP A 114 -28.50 -2.81 9.61
CA ASP A 114 -28.96 -2.90 11.00
C ASP A 114 -29.66 -1.59 11.39
N PRO A 115 -30.99 -1.59 11.57
CA PRO A 115 -31.75 -0.39 11.91
C PRO A 115 -31.56 0.07 13.38
N THR A 116 -30.83 -0.70 14.20
CA THR A 116 -30.61 -0.39 15.62
C THR A 116 -29.37 0.47 15.88
N LEU A 117 -28.60 0.77 14.84
CA LEU A 117 -27.38 1.57 14.96
C LEU A 117 -27.68 2.98 15.43
N THR A 118 -26.87 3.44 16.37
CA THR A 118 -26.89 4.84 16.82
C THR A 118 -26.25 5.77 15.77
N PRO A 119 -26.49 7.08 15.81
CA PRO A 119 -25.92 8.02 14.84
C PRO A 119 -24.39 7.98 14.79
N GLY A 120 -23.74 7.81 15.94
CA GLY A 120 -22.28 7.66 16.03
C GLY A 120 -21.76 6.37 15.41
N GLU A 121 -22.48 5.26 15.58
CA GLU A 121 -22.14 3.97 14.94
C GLU A 121 -22.33 4.03 13.42
N ILE A 122 -23.34 4.75 12.92
CA ILE A 122 -23.56 4.96 11.48
C ILE A 122 -22.41 5.76 10.88
N LEU A 123 -21.99 6.85 11.53
CA LEU A 123 -20.88 7.70 11.08
C LEU A 123 -19.55 6.94 11.00
N MET A 124 -19.27 6.13 12.03
CA MET A 124 -17.99 5.43 12.22
C MET A 124 -17.97 4.02 11.62
N SER A 125 -19.05 3.56 11.02
CA SER A 125 -19.14 2.22 10.44
C SER A 125 -18.17 2.07 9.27
N GLU A 126 -17.38 1.00 9.30
CA GLU A 126 -16.42 0.61 8.28
C GLU A 126 -16.96 -0.56 7.43
N SER A 127 -18.29 -0.63 7.23
CA SER A 127 -18.89 -1.57 6.26
C SER A 127 -18.23 -1.42 4.89
N GLN A 128 -17.96 -2.55 4.25
CA GLN A 128 -17.23 -2.64 2.99
C GLN A 128 -18.13 -2.31 1.78
N GLU A 129 -17.52 -2.25 0.59
CA GLU A 129 -18.20 -2.04 -0.72
C GLU A 129 -19.14 -0.81 -0.76
N ARG A 130 -18.67 0.32 -0.25
CA ARG A 130 -19.40 1.60 -0.29
C ARG A 130 -18.55 2.69 -0.92
N MET A 131 -19.21 3.57 -1.66
CA MET A 131 -18.62 4.74 -2.29
C MET A 131 -19.51 5.95 -2.04
N MET A 132 -18.90 7.14 -2.00
CA MET A 132 -19.59 8.42 -1.94
C MET A 132 -19.31 9.20 -3.21
N ALA A 133 -20.34 9.78 -3.82
CA ALA A 133 -20.22 10.60 -5.03
C ALA A 133 -20.80 11.99 -4.82
N VAL A 134 -20.26 12.96 -5.57
CA VAL A 134 -20.84 14.28 -5.75
C VAL A 134 -21.43 14.35 -7.16
N VAL A 135 -22.73 14.60 -7.26
CA VAL A 135 -23.51 14.53 -8.51
C VAL A 135 -24.20 15.86 -8.76
N SER A 136 -23.98 16.47 -9.91
CA SER A 136 -24.66 17.71 -10.25
C SER A 136 -26.16 17.47 -10.53
N PRO A 137 -27.07 18.43 -10.22
CA PRO A 137 -28.51 18.25 -10.38
C PRO A 137 -28.93 17.78 -11.78
N GLU A 138 -28.27 18.27 -12.83
CA GLU A 138 -28.53 17.88 -14.22
C GLU A 138 -28.10 16.44 -14.54
N ASN A 139 -27.22 15.84 -13.75
CA ASN A 139 -26.73 14.48 -13.92
C ASN A 139 -27.47 13.46 -13.05
N VAL A 140 -28.38 13.89 -12.16
CA VAL A 140 -29.13 12.99 -11.26
C VAL A 140 -29.83 11.87 -12.03
N GLU A 141 -30.63 12.18 -13.05
CA GLU A 141 -31.35 11.14 -13.82
C GLU A 141 -30.40 10.15 -14.50
N ARG A 142 -29.23 10.62 -14.95
CA ARG A 142 -28.19 9.79 -15.57
C ARG A 142 -27.51 8.89 -14.54
N PHE A 143 -27.24 9.42 -13.35
CA PHE A 143 -26.70 8.67 -12.23
C PHE A 143 -27.64 7.53 -11.84
N GLU A 144 -28.93 7.82 -11.63
CA GLU A 144 -29.94 6.82 -11.26
C GLU A 144 -30.11 5.74 -12.34
N ALA A 145 -30.04 6.11 -13.62
CA ALA A 145 -30.07 5.16 -14.73
C ALA A 145 -28.88 4.18 -14.69
N ILE A 146 -27.67 4.67 -14.35
CA ILE A 146 -26.47 3.83 -14.20
C ILE A 146 -26.60 2.93 -12.97
N MET A 147 -27.04 3.46 -11.83
CA MET A 147 -27.29 2.66 -10.61
C MET A 147 -28.27 1.51 -10.90
N LYS A 148 -29.38 1.81 -11.58
CA LYS A 148 -30.38 0.82 -11.97
C LYS A 148 -29.83 -0.24 -12.92
N LYS A 149 -29.00 0.15 -13.90
CA LYS A 149 -28.37 -0.77 -14.85
C LYS A 149 -27.49 -1.79 -14.13
N TRP A 150 -26.71 -1.35 -13.15
CA TRP A 150 -25.80 -2.21 -12.39
C TRP A 150 -26.44 -2.86 -11.18
N GLY A 151 -27.66 -2.47 -10.80
CA GLY A 151 -28.35 -3.00 -9.62
C GLY A 151 -27.72 -2.54 -8.31
N VAL A 152 -27.12 -1.35 -8.29
CA VAL A 152 -26.45 -0.78 -7.12
C VAL A 152 -27.44 0.08 -6.33
N GLU A 153 -27.56 -0.17 -5.02
CA GLU A 153 -28.36 0.67 -4.13
C GLU A 153 -27.67 2.01 -3.86
N TYR A 154 -28.45 3.07 -3.68
CA TYR A 154 -27.95 4.41 -3.39
C TYR A 154 -28.92 5.21 -2.53
N SER A 155 -28.43 6.27 -1.91
CA SER A 155 -29.23 7.26 -1.20
C SER A 155 -28.59 8.65 -1.28
N PHE A 156 -29.41 9.64 -1.61
CA PHE A 156 -29.03 11.06 -1.59
C PHE A 156 -29.04 11.55 -0.15
N LEU A 157 -27.86 11.70 0.45
CA LEU A 157 -27.75 12.05 1.86
C LEU A 157 -27.88 13.56 2.09
N GLY A 158 -27.43 14.37 1.15
CA GLY A 158 -27.50 15.82 1.27
C GLY A 158 -26.84 16.54 0.10
N GLU A 159 -26.21 17.68 0.36
CA GLU A 159 -25.72 18.58 -0.69
C GLU A 159 -24.45 19.35 -0.29
N VAL A 160 -23.73 19.79 -1.32
CA VAL A 160 -22.63 20.76 -1.19
C VAL A 160 -23.23 22.14 -0.94
N THR A 161 -22.75 22.84 0.08
CA THR A 161 -23.23 24.16 0.49
C THR A 161 -22.15 25.23 0.29
N ASP A 162 -22.49 26.51 0.43
CA ASP A 162 -21.55 27.64 0.41
C ASP A 162 -21.14 28.10 1.82
N THR A 163 -21.54 27.35 2.85
CA THR A 163 -21.37 27.75 4.26
C THR A 163 -19.93 27.64 4.77
N GLY A 164 -19.08 26.84 4.11
CA GLY A 164 -17.76 26.47 4.59
C GLY A 164 -17.77 25.55 5.82
N ARG A 165 -18.93 24.98 6.17
CA ARG A 165 -19.11 24.09 7.33
C ARG A 165 -19.49 22.69 6.87
N LEU A 166 -19.01 21.67 7.59
CA LEU A 166 -19.58 20.33 7.53
C LEU A 166 -20.66 20.23 8.61
N THR A 167 -21.92 20.15 8.19
CA THR A 167 -23.06 19.92 9.07
C THR A 167 -23.65 18.55 8.83
N ILE A 168 -23.84 17.79 9.90
CA ILE A 168 -24.47 16.48 9.85
C ILE A 168 -25.67 16.47 10.80
N GLU A 169 -26.84 16.10 10.28
CA GLU A 169 -28.09 16.05 11.01
C GLU A 169 -28.56 14.61 11.25
N TRP A 170 -29.28 14.45 12.36
CA TRP A 170 -30.04 13.25 12.70
C TRP A 170 -31.38 13.66 13.31
N ASP A 171 -32.50 13.18 12.74
CA ASP A 171 -33.87 13.52 13.16
C ASP A 171 -34.10 15.04 13.31
N GLY A 172 -33.56 15.83 12.37
CA GLY A 172 -33.66 17.29 12.36
C GLY A 172 -32.81 18.01 13.42
N GLN A 173 -31.92 17.30 14.11
CA GLN A 173 -30.94 17.89 15.03
C GLN A 173 -29.55 17.84 14.43
N VAL A 174 -28.84 18.98 14.45
CA VAL A 174 -27.43 19.04 14.06
C VAL A 174 -26.59 18.35 15.13
N ILE A 175 -25.96 17.23 14.76
CA ILE A 175 -25.10 16.44 15.66
C ILE A 175 -23.61 16.64 15.38
N VAL A 176 -23.25 17.15 14.19
CA VAL A 176 -21.90 17.60 13.84
C VAL A 176 -22.01 18.96 13.18
N ASP A 177 -21.22 19.91 13.66
CA ASP A 177 -21.01 21.21 13.03
C ASP A 177 -19.53 21.56 13.23
N VAL A 178 -18.73 21.34 12.19
CA VAL A 178 -17.27 21.47 12.25
C VAL A 178 -16.71 22.18 11.02
N ASP A 179 -15.49 22.70 11.16
CA ASP A 179 -14.71 23.12 10.01
C ASP A 179 -14.13 21.82 9.43
N PRO A 180 -14.47 21.44 8.18
CA PRO A 180 -14.05 20.17 7.62
C PRO A 180 -12.52 20.01 7.60
N ARG A 181 -11.77 21.11 7.47
CA ARG A 181 -10.31 21.08 7.48
C ARG A 181 -9.75 20.65 8.82
N THR A 182 -10.37 21.08 9.92
CA THR A 182 -9.94 20.72 11.28
C THR A 182 -10.09 19.23 11.60
N VAL A 183 -10.95 18.53 10.85
CA VAL A 183 -11.17 17.08 11.00
C VAL A 183 -10.31 16.29 10.02
N ALA A 184 -10.15 16.78 8.79
CA ALA A 184 -9.45 16.04 7.72
C ALA A 184 -7.93 16.29 7.68
N HIS A 185 -7.47 17.55 7.77
CA HIS A 185 -6.09 17.93 7.44
C HIS A 185 -5.33 18.60 8.57
N ASP A 186 -6.01 19.41 9.39
CA ASP A 186 -5.37 20.27 10.39
C ASP A 186 -5.29 19.58 11.78
N GLY A 187 -5.13 18.26 11.79
CA GLY A 187 -4.87 17.48 13.00
C GLY A 187 -3.51 17.85 13.64
N PRO A 188 -3.37 17.74 14.97
CA PRO A 188 -2.12 18.10 15.64
C PRO A 188 -0.97 17.19 15.20
N THR A 189 0.12 17.80 14.75
CA THR A 189 1.37 17.10 14.44
C THR A 189 2.26 17.03 15.67
N TYR A 190 2.90 15.88 15.88
CA TYR A 190 3.78 15.67 17.03
C TYR A 190 5.26 15.70 16.63
N GLU A 191 6.06 16.53 17.29
CA GLU A 191 7.52 16.41 17.27
C GLU A 191 7.94 15.38 18.32
N ARG A 192 7.98 14.11 17.93
CA ARG A 192 8.33 13.02 18.84
C ARG A 192 9.86 12.95 19.04
N PRO A 193 10.34 12.74 20.28
CA PRO A 193 11.76 12.50 20.51
C PRO A 193 12.17 11.20 19.84
N TYR A 194 13.35 11.20 19.22
CA TYR A 194 13.96 10.00 18.69
C TYR A 194 15.45 9.97 19.02
N ALA A 195 15.99 8.77 19.25
CA ALA A 195 17.38 8.56 19.60
C ALA A 195 17.87 7.27 18.98
N ARG A 196 19.13 7.26 18.54
CA ARG A 196 19.75 6.03 18.05
C ARG A 196 19.85 5.02 19.19
N PRO A 197 19.42 3.76 18.99
CA PRO A 197 19.49 2.73 20.02
C PRO A 197 20.91 2.54 20.56
N ALA A 198 21.06 2.42 21.88
CA ALA A 198 22.37 2.25 22.51
C ALA A 198 23.11 0.97 22.05
N GLY A 199 22.37 -0.07 21.67
CA GLY A 199 22.92 -1.33 21.16
C GLY A 199 23.27 -1.33 19.67
N GLN A 200 23.00 -0.24 18.92
CA GLN A 200 23.14 -0.24 17.46
C GLN A 200 24.59 -0.46 17.01
N ASP A 201 25.58 0.13 17.69
CA ASP A 201 27.00 -0.07 17.34
C ASP A 201 27.46 -1.51 17.56
N ALA A 202 27.04 -2.12 18.68
CA ALA A 202 27.36 -3.51 18.96
C ALA A 202 26.70 -4.45 17.93
N LEU A 203 25.45 -4.17 17.56
CA LEU A 203 24.74 -4.91 16.51
C LEU A 203 25.45 -4.80 15.16
N GLN A 204 25.88 -3.60 14.77
CA GLN A 204 26.57 -3.36 13.49
C GLN A 204 27.99 -3.93 13.46
N ALA A 205 28.66 -4.07 14.61
CA ALA A 205 29.98 -4.68 14.72
C ALA A 205 29.95 -6.22 14.75
N ASP A 206 28.80 -6.84 15.00
CA ASP A 206 28.63 -8.29 15.08
C ASP A 206 28.54 -8.93 13.67
N HIS A 207 29.64 -8.87 12.93
CA HIS A 207 29.72 -9.42 11.58
C HIS A 207 29.53 -10.93 11.55
N PHE A 208 28.85 -11.44 10.52
CA PHE A 208 28.73 -12.87 10.27
C PHE A 208 30.09 -13.47 9.90
N THR A 209 30.79 -12.86 8.95
CA THR A 209 32.08 -13.39 8.48
C THR A 209 33.11 -13.37 9.61
N GLY A 210 33.63 -14.54 9.97
CA GLY A 210 34.53 -14.71 11.12
C GLY A 210 33.84 -14.88 12.47
N SER A 211 32.51 -14.96 12.52
CA SER A 211 31.79 -15.35 13.74
C SER A 211 31.76 -16.86 13.93
N ALA A 212 31.36 -17.31 15.12
CA ALA A 212 31.18 -18.74 15.40
C ALA A 212 30.11 -19.39 14.48
N ALA A 213 29.14 -18.61 13.97
CA ALA A 213 28.13 -19.12 13.03
C ALA A 213 28.73 -19.44 11.64
N ASP A 214 29.89 -18.85 11.34
CA ASP A 214 30.63 -18.99 10.09
C ASP A 214 31.70 -20.10 10.11
N ASP A 215 32.08 -20.60 11.29
CA ASP A 215 33.09 -21.66 11.46
C ASP A 215 32.79 -22.91 10.62
N ALA A 216 31.51 -23.23 10.44
CA ALA A 216 31.02 -24.37 9.68
C ALA A 216 30.58 -24.01 8.25
N ARG A 217 31.18 -22.99 7.62
CA ARG A 217 30.87 -22.61 6.23
C ARG A 217 31.16 -23.81 5.30
N PRO A 218 30.17 -24.27 4.51
CA PRO A 218 30.32 -25.44 3.65
C PRO A 218 31.35 -25.18 2.55
N ARG A 219 32.16 -26.19 2.21
CA ARG A 219 33.17 -26.11 1.15
C ARG A 219 33.13 -27.37 0.28
N GLY A 220 33.57 -27.25 -0.97
CA GLY A 220 33.63 -28.37 -1.91
C GLY A 220 32.28 -29.06 -2.05
N GLU A 221 32.25 -30.38 -1.87
CA GLU A 221 31.04 -31.20 -2.03
C GLU A 221 29.93 -30.87 -1.02
N GLN A 222 30.27 -30.33 0.16
CA GLN A 222 29.28 -29.93 1.17
C GLN A 222 28.39 -28.77 0.71
N LEU A 223 28.85 -27.97 -0.26
CA LEU A 223 28.11 -26.82 -0.76
C LEU A 223 26.80 -27.23 -1.42
N GLY A 224 26.78 -28.36 -2.14
CA GLY A 224 25.58 -28.87 -2.79
C GLY A 224 24.47 -29.21 -1.80
N GLU A 225 24.81 -29.88 -0.70
CA GLU A 225 23.85 -30.18 0.38
C GLU A 225 23.37 -28.93 1.10
N ALA A 226 24.29 -27.99 1.36
CA ALA A 226 23.94 -26.72 2.00
C ALA A 226 22.99 -25.87 1.15
N ILE A 227 23.21 -25.77 -0.17
CA ILE A 227 22.33 -25.05 -1.09
C ILE A 227 20.94 -25.69 -1.11
N LYS A 228 20.85 -27.03 -1.19
CA LYS A 228 19.56 -27.73 -1.16
C LYS A 228 18.79 -27.47 0.14
N ALA A 229 19.48 -27.52 1.28
CA ALA A 229 18.87 -27.22 2.58
C ALA A 229 18.42 -25.75 2.67
N PHE A 230 19.24 -24.82 2.16
CA PHE A 230 18.92 -23.40 2.13
C PHE A 230 17.71 -23.08 1.25
N MET A 231 17.64 -23.66 0.05
CA MET A 231 16.50 -23.54 -0.87
C MET A 231 15.20 -24.13 -0.32
N ALA A 232 15.28 -25.07 0.63
CA ALA A 232 14.10 -25.61 1.30
C ALA A 232 13.56 -24.70 2.41
N SER A 233 14.28 -23.64 2.81
CA SER A 233 13.81 -22.72 3.83
C SER A 233 12.59 -21.92 3.36
N PRO A 234 11.64 -21.56 4.25
CA PRO A 234 10.41 -20.85 3.87
C PRO A 234 10.63 -19.54 3.09
N ASN A 235 11.76 -18.86 3.32
CA ASN A 235 12.09 -17.62 2.63
C ASN A 235 12.66 -17.85 1.22
N MET A 236 13.37 -18.96 1.00
CA MET A 236 14.03 -19.25 -0.29
C MET A 236 13.25 -20.22 -1.18
N CYS A 237 12.34 -21.01 -0.61
CA CYS A 237 11.60 -22.01 -1.37
C CYS A 237 10.61 -21.37 -2.36
N SER A 238 10.18 -22.16 -3.34
CA SER A 238 9.15 -21.77 -4.31
C SER A 238 7.91 -21.23 -3.63
N LYS A 239 7.40 -20.09 -4.10
CA LYS A 239 6.13 -19.50 -3.65
C LYS A 239 4.92 -20.07 -4.39
N SER A 240 5.09 -21.11 -5.21
CA SER A 240 4.04 -21.70 -6.04
C SER A 240 2.78 -22.10 -5.26
N TRP A 241 2.92 -22.51 -4.00
CA TRP A 241 1.76 -22.82 -3.16
C TRP A 241 0.87 -21.60 -2.91
N ILE A 242 1.45 -20.40 -2.75
CA ILE A 242 0.71 -19.15 -2.61
C ILE A 242 0.17 -18.74 -3.98
N THR A 243 1.05 -18.65 -4.97
CA THR A 243 0.73 -18.04 -6.25
C THR A 243 -0.26 -18.83 -7.09
N ASN A 244 -0.27 -20.17 -7.01
CA ASN A 244 -1.19 -21.00 -7.79
C ASN A 244 -2.65 -20.94 -7.30
N GLN A 245 -2.91 -20.24 -6.20
CA GLN A 245 -4.27 -20.03 -5.69
C GLN A 245 -4.97 -18.84 -6.35
N TYR A 246 -4.23 -17.98 -7.06
CA TYR A 246 -4.74 -16.76 -7.66
C TYR A 246 -4.80 -16.85 -9.17
N ASP A 247 -5.79 -16.18 -9.75
CA ASP A 247 -5.87 -16.01 -11.19
C ASP A 247 -4.76 -15.08 -11.70
N ARG A 248 -4.32 -15.34 -12.93
CA ARG A 248 -3.38 -14.49 -13.67
C ARG A 248 -3.78 -14.31 -15.14
N TYR A 249 -4.96 -14.79 -15.55
CA TYR A 249 -5.39 -14.85 -16.93
C TYR A 249 -6.62 -14.00 -17.23
N VAL A 250 -7.43 -13.65 -16.22
CA VAL A 250 -8.62 -12.82 -16.37
C VAL A 250 -8.23 -11.48 -17.01
N GLN A 251 -9.05 -11.04 -17.97
CA GLN A 251 -8.81 -9.94 -18.90
C GLN A 251 -7.71 -10.15 -19.96
N GLY A 252 -6.94 -11.25 -19.92
CA GLY A 252 -6.01 -11.64 -21.00
C GLY A 252 -4.81 -10.70 -21.21
N ASN A 253 -4.54 -9.83 -20.25
CA ASN A 253 -3.54 -8.75 -20.37
C ASN A 253 -2.24 -8.99 -19.58
N THR A 254 -2.16 -10.07 -18.80
CA THR A 254 -0.91 -10.46 -18.13
C THR A 254 0.12 -10.94 -19.14
N ALA A 255 1.24 -10.22 -19.26
CA ALA A 255 2.34 -10.54 -20.17
C ALA A 255 3.53 -11.23 -19.48
N LEU A 256 3.68 -11.02 -18.17
CA LEU A 256 4.65 -11.68 -17.30
C LEU A 256 4.07 -11.80 -15.88
N SER A 257 4.39 -12.89 -15.18
CA SER A 257 3.88 -13.15 -13.82
C SER A 257 4.87 -14.02 -13.06
N MET A 258 4.52 -14.51 -11.87
CA MET A 258 5.32 -15.51 -11.17
C MET A 258 5.79 -16.68 -12.08
N PRO A 259 7.08 -17.09 -12.01
CA PRO A 259 8.07 -16.75 -10.97
C PRO A 259 9.02 -15.59 -11.34
N ASP A 260 8.67 -14.74 -12.30
CA ASP A 260 9.52 -13.63 -12.72
C ASP A 260 9.65 -12.52 -11.66
N ASP A 261 10.70 -11.69 -11.77
CA ASP A 261 11.04 -10.66 -10.79
C ASP A 261 9.99 -9.54 -10.68
N SER A 262 9.18 -9.35 -11.74
CA SER A 262 8.06 -8.39 -11.78
C SER A 262 6.83 -8.99 -12.45
N GLY A 263 5.65 -8.49 -12.07
CA GLY A 263 4.42 -8.68 -12.84
C GLY A 263 4.34 -7.65 -13.97
N VAL A 264 4.01 -8.09 -15.20
CA VAL A 264 3.86 -7.20 -16.35
C VAL A 264 2.44 -7.32 -16.90
N VAL A 265 1.76 -6.19 -17.05
CA VAL A 265 0.38 -6.10 -17.55
C VAL A 265 0.33 -5.16 -18.76
N ARG A 266 -0.25 -5.64 -19.86
CA ARG A 266 -0.57 -4.83 -21.03
C ARG A 266 -1.76 -3.93 -20.72
N VAL A 267 -1.63 -2.65 -21.02
CA VAL A 267 -2.69 -1.65 -20.81
C VAL A 267 -3.37 -1.26 -22.12
N ASP A 268 -2.74 -1.49 -23.27
CA ASP A 268 -3.28 -1.19 -24.60
C ASP A 268 -2.97 -2.33 -25.58
N GLU A 269 -4.01 -2.92 -26.18
CA GLU A 269 -3.90 -4.08 -27.08
C GLU A 269 -3.39 -3.73 -28.48
N HIS A 270 -3.47 -2.47 -28.89
CA HIS A 270 -3.06 -2.04 -30.23
C HIS A 270 -1.57 -1.69 -30.28
N THR A 271 -1.08 -1.08 -29.21
CA THR A 271 0.31 -0.61 -29.08
C THR A 271 1.19 -1.58 -28.29
N ASN A 272 0.60 -2.52 -27.55
CA ASN A 272 1.27 -3.36 -26.55
C ASN A 272 1.88 -2.58 -25.38
N LEU A 273 1.52 -1.30 -25.19
CA LEU A 273 1.94 -0.53 -24.02
C LEU A 273 1.59 -1.28 -22.75
N GLY A 274 2.47 -1.25 -21.75
CA GLY A 274 2.24 -1.92 -20.48
C GLY A 274 2.96 -1.30 -19.29
N VAL A 275 2.68 -1.88 -18.14
CA VAL A 275 3.27 -1.52 -16.85
C VAL A 275 3.90 -2.75 -16.22
N ALA A 276 4.99 -2.54 -15.49
CA ALA A 276 5.65 -3.54 -14.66
C ALA A 276 5.57 -3.13 -13.19
N LEU A 277 5.39 -4.10 -12.30
CA LEU A 277 5.24 -3.90 -10.86
C LEU A 277 6.13 -4.89 -10.10
N ALA A 278 6.88 -4.38 -9.13
CA ALA A 278 7.61 -5.17 -8.14
C ALA A 278 7.39 -4.61 -6.73
N THR A 279 7.47 -5.46 -5.71
CA THR A 279 7.42 -5.07 -4.30
C THR A 279 8.54 -5.74 -3.52
N ASP A 280 9.31 -4.95 -2.77
CA ASP A 280 10.48 -5.46 -2.07
C ASP A 280 10.66 -4.83 -0.68
N ALA A 281 11.16 -5.64 0.24
CA ALA A 281 11.49 -5.21 1.60
C ALA A 281 12.55 -6.13 2.20
N SER A 282 13.55 -5.56 2.87
CA SER A 282 14.45 -6.30 3.75
C SER A 282 14.37 -5.79 5.19
N PRO A 283 13.49 -6.37 6.03
CA PRO A 283 13.39 -6.00 7.44
C PRO A 283 14.68 -6.25 8.22
N ARG A 284 15.47 -7.27 7.82
CA ARG A 284 16.75 -7.58 8.47
C ARG A 284 17.79 -6.51 8.17
N PHE A 285 17.91 -6.06 6.93
CA PHE A 285 18.82 -4.97 6.61
C PHE A 285 18.38 -3.68 7.30
N THR A 286 17.08 -3.37 7.29
CA THR A 286 16.56 -2.16 7.93
C THR A 286 16.75 -2.19 9.45
N TYR A 287 16.72 -3.35 10.09
CA TYR A 287 17.05 -3.47 11.51
C TYR A 287 18.55 -3.21 11.79
N LEU A 288 19.44 -3.71 10.93
CA LEU A 288 20.89 -3.52 11.08
C LEU A 288 21.31 -2.07 10.77
N ASP A 289 20.68 -1.45 9.79
CA ASP A 289 20.87 -0.04 9.43
C ASP A 289 19.59 0.45 8.73
N PRO A 290 18.75 1.26 9.39
CA PRO A 290 17.46 1.67 8.81
C PRO A 290 17.61 2.48 7.53
N TYR A 291 18.64 3.32 7.45
CA TYR A 291 18.92 4.14 6.27
C TYR A 291 19.33 3.28 5.08
N GLU A 292 20.34 2.42 5.25
CA GLU A 292 20.83 1.56 4.16
C GLU A 292 19.85 0.42 3.83
N GLY A 293 19.09 -0.09 4.81
CA GLY A 293 18.09 -1.13 4.58
C GLY A 293 16.88 -0.65 3.77
N ALA A 294 16.41 0.56 4.03
CA ALA A 294 15.37 1.21 3.22
C ALA A 294 15.85 1.43 1.78
N ARG A 295 17.06 1.98 1.63
CA ARG A 295 17.74 2.13 0.33
C ARG A 295 17.90 0.81 -0.42
N ALA A 296 18.22 -0.27 0.31
CA ALA A 296 18.40 -1.59 -0.29
C ALA A 296 17.08 -2.16 -0.83
N SER A 297 15.98 -1.96 -0.10
CA SER A 297 14.63 -2.36 -0.54
C SER A 297 14.21 -1.58 -1.79
N LEU A 298 14.45 -0.27 -1.82
CA LEU A 298 14.20 0.58 -3.00
C LEU A 298 15.02 0.13 -4.22
N ALA A 299 16.31 -0.12 -4.03
CA ALA A 299 17.20 -0.57 -5.10
C ALA A 299 16.82 -1.96 -5.64
N GLU A 300 16.23 -2.82 -4.81
CA GLU A 300 15.72 -4.13 -5.22
C GLU A 300 14.47 -3.99 -6.10
N ALA A 301 13.47 -3.23 -5.63
CA ALA A 301 12.26 -2.94 -6.41
C ALA A 301 12.57 -2.24 -7.74
N TYR A 302 13.50 -1.30 -7.74
CA TYR A 302 13.99 -0.66 -8.96
C TYR A 302 14.57 -1.68 -9.95
N ARG A 303 15.46 -2.56 -9.47
CA ARG A 303 16.10 -3.56 -10.32
C ARG A 303 15.10 -4.57 -10.87
N ASN A 304 14.19 -5.08 -10.03
CA ASN A 304 13.19 -6.05 -10.45
C ASN A 304 12.31 -5.52 -11.60
N VAL A 305 11.96 -4.23 -11.57
CA VAL A 305 11.24 -3.56 -12.67
C VAL A 305 12.14 -3.31 -13.88
N ALA A 306 13.38 -2.86 -13.66
CA ALA A 306 14.31 -2.56 -14.74
C ALA A 306 14.73 -3.82 -15.53
N THR A 307 14.92 -4.96 -14.87
CA THR A 307 15.39 -6.21 -15.47
C THR A 307 14.37 -6.84 -16.40
N VAL A 308 13.07 -6.58 -16.22
CA VAL A 308 12.03 -7.04 -17.15
C VAL A 308 11.88 -6.15 -18.38
N GLY A 309 12.67 -5.07 -18.51
CA GLY A 309 12.65 -4.15 -19.65
C GLY A 309 11.70 -2.96 -19.50
N ALA A 310 11.27 -2.66 -18.27
CA ALA A 310 10.44 -1.49 -17.99
C ALA A 310 11.27 -0.36 -17.39
N ARG A 311 10.95 0.88 -17.74
CA ARG A 311 11.56 2.08 -17.15
C ARG A 311 10.85 2.42 -15.84
N PRO A 312 11.52 2.37 -14.67
CA PRO A 312 10.91 2.76 -13.39
C PRO A 312 10.48 4.23 -13.40
N VAL A 313 9.29 4.53 -12.86
CA VAL A 313 8.69 5.88 -12.90
C VAL A 313 8.01 6.33 -11.62
N ALA A 314 7.62 5.42 -10.72
CA ALA A 314 6.92 5.79 -9.50
C ALA A 314 7.18 4.78 -8.38
N VAL A 315 7.25 5.29 -7.16
CA VAL A 315 7.33 4.52 -5.92
C VAL A 315 6.04 4.69 -5.12
N SER A 316 5.58 3.61 -4.51
CA SER A 316 4.68 3.65 -3.36
C SER A 316 5.34 2.96 -2.18
N ASP A 317 5.31 3.55 -0.99
CA ASP A 317 5.92 2.99 0.21
C ASP A 317 4.88 2.58 1.26
N CYS A 318 5.03 1.39 1.83
CA CYS A 318 4.25 0.95 2.98
C CYS A 318 5.20 0.79 4.16
N LEU A 319 5.19 1.81 5.03
CA LEU A 319 6.10 1.98 6.15
C LEU A 319 5.52 1.30 7.40
N ASN A 320 6.08 0.15 7.79
CA ASN A 320 5.60 -0.61 8.94
C ASN A 320 6.63 -0.57 10.07
N PHE A 321 6.27 0.07 11.18
CA PHE A 321 7.15 0.29 12.35
C PHE A 321 6.40 0.05 13.66
N GLY A 322 7.16 -0.12 14.75
CA GLY A 322 6.60 -0.20 16.10
C GLY A 322 5.99 1.12 16.59
N SER A 323 5.84 1.26 17.91
CA SER A 323 5.30 2.48 18.51
C SER A 323 6.23 3.68 18.25
N PRO A 324 5.71 4.80 17.73
CA PRO A 324 6.49 6.01 17.53
C PRO A 324 6.77 6.74 18.86
N GLU A 325 6.18 6.27 19.98
CA GLU A 325 6.46 6.77 21.33
C GLU A 325 7.81 6.29 21.85
N ASP A 326 8.33 5.18 21.30
CA ASP A 326 9.65 4.66 21.63
C ASP A 326 10.72 5.41 20.82
N PRO A 327 11.66 6.15 21.45
CA PRO A 327 12.63 6.98 20.73
C PRO A 327 13.51 6.19 19.74
N ASP A 328 13.82 4.94 20.08
CA ASP A 328 14.59 4.01 19.26
C ASP A 328 13.85 3.64 17.96
N VAL A 329 12.54 3.38 18.05
CA VAL A 329 11.68 3.05 16.90
C VAL A 329 11.45 4.28 16.04
N MET A 330 11.19 5.44 16.66
CA MET A 330 11.03 6.69 15.94
C MET A 330 12.33 7.07 15.20
N TRP A 331 13.50 6.74 15.74
CA TRP A 331 14.78 6.93 15.04
C TRP A 331 14.90 6.00 13.84
N GLN A 332 14.52 4.72 13.97
CA GLN A 332 14.49 3.79 12.85
C GLN A 332 13.56 4.27 11.73
N PHE A 333 12.38 4.77 12.08
CA PHE A 333 11.43 5.36 11.13
C PHE A 333 12.02 6.56 10.40
N ALA A 334 12.56 7.54 11.15
CA ALA A 334 13.16 8.74 10.56
C ALA A 334 14.31 8.41 9.60
N GLU A 335 15.20 7.49 9.99
CA GLU A 335 16.34 7.08 9.17
C GLU A 335 15.92 6.29 7.92
N ALA A 336 14.90 5.43 8.03
CA ALA A 336 14.36 4.72 6.88
C ALA A 336 13.70 5.67 5.87
N VAL A 337 12.89 6.63 6.33
CA VAL A 337 12.30 7.67 5.48
C VAL A 337 13.37 8.51 4.79
N ARG A 338 14.41 8.91 5.54
CA ARG A 338 15.58 9.62 4.98
C ARG A 338 16.28 8.78 3.90
N GLY A 339 16.44 7.48 4.14
CA GLY A 339 17.02 6.53 3.18
C GLY A 339 16.21 6.43 1.89
N LEU A 340 14.88 6.29 1.98
CA LEU A 340 14.00 6.28 0.82
C LEU A 340 14.06 7.60 0.06
N ALA A 341 13.97 8.74 0.75
CA ALA A 341 14.01 10.05 0.12
C ALA A 341 15.31 10.26 -0.67
N ASP A 342 16.47 9.99 -0.06
CA ASP A 342 17.77 10.11 -0.71
C ASP A 342 17.91 9.15 -1.89
N GLY A 343 17.46 7.91 -1.74
CA GLY A 343 17.49 6.92 -2.83
C GLY A 343 16.59 7.30 -4.00
N CYS A 344 15.39 7.81 -3.74
CA CYS A 344 14.46 8.29 -4.76
C CYS A 344 15.03 9.50 -5.51
N MET A 345 15.67 10.44 -4.81
CA MET A 345 16.38 11.57 -5.43
C MET A 345 17.54 11.09 -6.32
N GLU A 346 18.30 10.09 -5.87
CA GLU A 346 19.44 9.54 -6.62
C GLU A 346 19.00 8.77 -7.88
N LEU A 347 17.88 8.04 -7.81
CA LEU A 347 17.31 7.31 -8.94
C LEU A 347 16.49 8.20 -9.89
N GLY A 348 16.08 9.40 -9.43
CA GLY A 348 15.16 10.28 -10.18
C GLY A 348 13.75 9.71 -10.28
N VAL A 349 13.29 8.96 -9.27
CA VAL A 349 11.97 8.33 -9.23
C VAL A 349 11.18 8.88 -8.03
N PRO A 350 10.02 9.54 -8.23
CA PRO A 350 9.25 10.12 -7.15
C PRO A 350 8.44 9.07 -6.37
N VAL A 351 8.21 9.35 -5.09
CA VAL A 351 7.13 8.69 -4.31
C VAL A 351 5.81 9.35 -4.70
N THR A 352 4.85 8.56 -5.19
CA THR A 352 3.55 9.04 -5.69
C THR A 352 2.39 8.70 -4.76
N GLY A 353 2.62 7.91 -3.72
CA GLY A 353 1.65 7.50 -2.72
C GLY A 353 2.31 6.59 -1.70
N GLY A 354 1.57 6.19 -0.67
CA GLY A 354 2.10 5.31 0.37
C GLY A 354 1.13 5.11 1.53
N ASN A 355 1.59 4.37 2.53
CA ASN A 355 0.90 4.11 3.78
C ASN A 355 1.90 4.09 4.93
N VAL A 356 1.45 4.54 6.11
CA VAL A 356 2.24 4.46 7.34
C VAL A 356 1.46 3.67 8.38
N SER A 357 2.00 2.52 8.77
CA SER A 357 1.51 1.66 9.84
C SER A 357 2.47 1.74 11.03
N LEU A 358 2.00 2.29 12.13
CA LEU A 358 2.73 2.43 13.38
C LEU A 358 2.15 1.49 14.44
N TYR A 359 2.77 1.43 15.61
CA TYR A 359 2.34 0.59 16.73
C TYR A 359 2.37 -0.92 16.45
N ASN A 360 3.11 -1.36 15.43
CA ASN A 360 3.32 -2.78 15.11
C ASN A 360 4.24 -3.44 16.14
N GLN A 361 3.69 -3.74 17.31
CA GLN A 361 4.39 -4.40 18.40
C GLN A 361 3.44 -5.25 19.24
N THR A 362 3.99 -6.33 19.81
CA THR A 362 3.28 -7.21 20.73
C THR A 362 3.98 -7.18 22.08
N GLY A 363 3.26 -6.73 23.12
CA GLY A 363 3.88 -6.32 24.37
C GLY A 363 4.98 -5.28 24.11
N GLY A 364 6.16 -5.48 24.68
CA GLY A 364 7.30 -4.57 24.50
C GLY A 364 8.20 -4.85 23.29
N LYS A 365 7.79 -5.71 22.35
CA LYS A 365 8.63 -6.09 21.21
C LYS A 365 8.05 -5.58 19.90
N ALA A 366 8.70 -4.57 19.33
CA ALA A 366 8.44 -4.09 17.98
C ALA A 366 8.82 -5.13 16.91
N ILE A 367 8.14 -5.07 15.77
CA ILE A 367 8.61 -5.73 14.55
C ILE A 367 9.98 -5.16 14.14
N ASN A 368 10.69 -5.88 13.28
CA ASN A 368 11.78 -5.25 12.55
C ASN A 368 11.20 -4.13 11.67
N PRO A 369 11.87 -2.96 11.57
CA PRO A 369 11.41 -1.88 10.70
C PRO A 369 11.28 -2.40 9.26
N THR A 370 10.11 -2.22 8.66
CA THR A 370 9.76 -2.85 7.38
C THR A 370 9.17 -1.83 6.41
N PRO A 371 10.04 -1.04 5.74
CA PRO A 371 9.64 -0.22 4.60
C PRO A 371 9.48 -1.12 3.37
N VAL A 372 8.24 -1.45 3.03
CA VAL A 372 7.92 -2.16 1.79
C VAL A 372 7.86 -1.15 0.66
N VAL A 373 8.68 -1.34 -0.37
CA VAL A 373 8.72 -0.46 -1.54
C VAL A 373 8.03 -1.15 -2.70
N ALA A 374 6.98 -0.54 -3.23
CA ALA A 374 6.39 -0.87 -4.51
C ALA A 374 6.98 0.04 -5.60
N MET A 375 7.45 -0.56 -6.69
CA MET A 375 7.96 0.16 -7.86
C MET A 375 7.05 -0.10 -9.05
N MET A 376 6.66 0.98 -9.74
CA MET A 376 6.00 0.91 -11.03
C MET A 376 6.95 1.37 -12.13
N GLY A 377 7.02 0.58 -13.20
CA GLY A 377 7.67 0.95 -14.45
C GLY A 377 6.72 0.93 -15.63
N VAL A 378 7.09 1.65 -16.69
CA VAL A 378 6.36 1.67 -17.96
C VAL A 378 7.21 1.04 -19.06
N MET A 379 6.56 0.37 -20.00
CA MET A 379 7.22 -0.21 -21.16
C MET A 379 6.38 -0.01 -22.42
N ASP A 380 7.03 0.37 -23.51
CA ASP A 380 6.34 0.71 -24.77
C ASP A 380 5.73 -0.51 -25.46
N ASP A 381 6.28 -1.70 -25.21
CA ASP A 381 5.79 -2.95 -25.79
C ASP A 381 6.09 -4.12 -24.85
N VAL A 382 5.05 -4.66 -24.22
CA VAL A 382 5.15 -5.80 -23.30
C VAL A 382 5.75 -7.03 -23.96
N THR A 383 5.67 -7.21 -25.28
CA THR A 383 6.19 -8.42 -25.94
C THR A 383 7.72 -8.53 -25.86
N ARG A 384 8.41 -7.42 -25.56
CA ARG A 384 9.87 -7.35 -25.37
C ARG A 384 10.32 -7.64 -23.94
N ARG A 385 9.40 -7.98 -23.02
CA ARG A 385 9.75 -8.31 -21.63
C ARG A 385 10.80 -9.42 -21.55
N THR A 386 11.69 -9.31 -20.56
CA THR A 386 12.72 -10.31 -20.26
C THR A 386 12.27 -11.19 -19.07
N PRO A 387 12.04 -12.50 -19.28
CA PRO A 387 11.76 -13.42 -18.18
C PRO A 387 13.02 -13.74 -17.36
N SER A 388 12.85 -14.17 -16.11
CA SER A 388 13.96 -14.51 -15.21
C SER A 388 14.60 -15.88 -15.51
N GLY A 389 13.84 -16.77 -16.17
CA GLY A 389 14.27 -18.13 -16.49
C GLY A 389 14.95 -18.29 -17.85
N TRP A 390 15.85 -19.28 -17.95
CA TRP A 390 16.42 -19.70 -19.24
C TRP A 390 15.49 -20.66 -19.98
N ALA A 391 15.33 -20.42 -21.29
CA ALA A 391 14.58 -21.27 -22.21
C ALA A 391 15.53 -21.94 -23.22
N PRO A 392 15.13 -23.02 -23.92
CA PRO A 392 16.00 -23.72 -24.87
C PRO A 392 16.61 -22.83 -25.95
N GLU A 393 15.91 -21.77 -26.36
CA GLU A 393 16.39 -20.75 -27.30
C GLU A 393 17.55 -19.89 -26.77
N HIS A 394 17.84 -19.95 -25.47
CA HIS A 394 18.98 -19.27 -24.85
C HIS A 394 20.26 -20.13 -24.84
N ASP A 395 20.22 -21.37 -25.36
CA ASP A 395 21.40 -22.23 -25.42
C ASP A 395 22.53 -21.58 -26.24
N GLY A 396 23.76 -21.65 -25.73
CA GLY A 396 24.93 -20.98 -26.30
C GLY A 396 25.09 -19.49 -25.99
N GLN A 397 24.18 -18.87 -25.22
CA GLN A 397 24.34 -17.49 -24.76
C GLN A 397 25.40 -17.36 -23.65
N ALA A 398 26.06 -16.19 -23.59
CA ALA A 398 27.00 -15.88 -22.52
C ALA A 398 26.27 -15.33 -21.28
N ILE A 399 26.75 -15.69 -20.08
CA ILE A 399 26.25 -15.17 -18.81
C ILE A 399 27.18 -14.04 -18.35
N TYR A 400 26.59 -12.87 -18.08
CA TYR A 400 27.29 -11.71 -17.56
C TYR A 400 26.81 -11.39 -16.15
N LEU A 401 27.74 -11.03 -15.27
CA LEU A 401 27.44 -10.46 -13.96
C LEU A 401 27.78 -8.97 -13.98
N LEU A 402 26.79 -8.11 -13.82
CA LEU A 402 27.01 -6.68 -13.68
C LEU A 402 27.37 -6.33 -12.24
N GLY A 403 28.56 -5.74 -12.04
CA GLY A 403 29.05 -5.32 -10.74
C GLY A 403 30.11 -6.25 -10.16
N THR A 404 30.36 -6.13 -8.85
CA THR A 404 31.36 -6.92 -8.13
C THR A 404 30.73 -7.48 -6.86
N THR A 405 30.86 -8.79 -6.65
CA THR A 405 30.41 -9.45 -5.43
C THR A 405 31.53 -9.50 -4.40
N ARG A 406 31.14 -9.51 -3.12
CA ARG A 406 32.02 -9.58 -1.95
C ARG A 406 31.43 -10.55 -0.95
N ASP A 407 32.21 -10.94 0.06
CA ASP A 407 31.76 -11.81 1.15
C ASP A 407 30.92 -11.03 2.19
N GLU A 408 29.87 -10.34 1.71
CA GLU A 408 28.95 -9.49 2.46
C GLU A 408 27.74 -10.32 2.93
N LEU A 409 27.95 -11.17 3.93
CA LEU A 409 26.94 -12.11 4.43
C LEU A 409 26.11 -11.57 5.61
N ASP A 410 26.46 -10.42 6.14
CA ASP A 410 25.73 -9.75 7.21
C ASP A 410 24.27 -9.50 6.84
N GLY A 411 23.36 -9.76 7.78
CA GLY A 411 21.91 -9.65 7.57
C GLY A 411 21.29 -10.60 6.54
N SER A 412 22.09 -11.34 5.76
CA SER A 412 21.63 -12.21 4.66
C SER A 412 20.74 -13.35 5.14
N GLU A 413 20.01 -13.96 4.20
CA GLU A 413 19.25 -15.18 4.46
C GLU A 413 20.16 -16.36 4.82
N TRP A 414 21.41 -16.39 4.34
CA TRP A 414 22.39 -17.40 4.78
C TRP A 414 22.76 -17.21 6.26
N ALA A 415 23.09 -15.98 6.67
CA ALA A 415 23.35 -15.68 8.08
C ALA A 415 22.14 -16.01 8.97
N ARG A 416 20.92 -15.72 8.50
CA ARG A 416 19.67 -16.12 9.16
C ARG A 416 19.56 -17.64 9.32
N PHE A 417 19.83 -18.39 8.25
CA PHE A 417 19.79 -19.85 8.25
C PHE A 417 20.78 -20.45 9.26
N LYS A 418 21.88 -19.75 9.53
CA LYS A 418 22.89 -20.11 10.54
C LYS A 418 22.61 -19.52 11.93
N GLY A 419 21.50 -18.80 12.12
CA GLY A 419 21.08 -18.25 13.42
C GLY A 419 21.76 -16.95 13.81
N HIS A 420 22.41 -16.24 12.88
CA HIS A 420 23.11 -14.98 13.13
C HIS A 420 22.27 -13.76 12.74
N LEU A 421 22.32 -12.67 13.50
CA LEU A 421 21.76 -11.36 13.14
C LEU A 421 22.66 -10.26 13.71
N GLY A 422 23.46 -9.66 12.83
CA GLY A 422 24.40 -8.59 13.14
C GLY A 422 25.13 -8.16 11.88
N GLY A 423 26.01 -7.17 12.01
CA GLY A 423 26.84 -6.65 10.94
C GLY A 423 26.18 -5.50 10.18
N LEU A 424 26.65 -5.24 8.96
CA LEU A 424 26.14 -4.15 8.12
C LEU A 424 25.47 -4.68 6.85
N PRO A 425 24.37 -4.07 6.38
CA PRO A 425 23.81 -4.39 5.08
C PRO A 425 24.83 -4.25 3.95
N ARG A 426 24.61 -4.98 2.85
CA ARG A 426 25.40 -4.86 1.61
C ARG A 426 25.50 -3.40 1.16
N ARG A 427 26.68 -2.97 0.72
CA ARG A 427 26.86 -1.59 0.24
C ARG A 427 26.23 -1.41 -1.13
N LEU A 428 25.39 -0.40 -1.27
CA LEU A 428 24.76 -0.06 -2.55
C LEU A 428 25.69 0.77 -3.44
N ILE A 429 25.66 0.46 -4.74
CA ILE A 429 26.32 1.22 -5.81
C ILE A 429 25.27 1.62 -6.84
N TRP A 430 24.67 2.80 -6.65
CA TRP A 430 23.51 3.26 -7.42
C TRP A 430 23.72 3.36 -8.93
N ARG A 431 24.93 3.75 -9.36
CA ARG A 431 25.27 3.82 -10.79
C ARG A 431 25.03 2.51 -11.53
N LEU A 432 25.19 1.36 -10.86
CA LEU A 432 24.94 0.05 -11.47
C LEU A 432 23.43 -0.20 -11.65
N ASN A 433 22.60 0.25 -10.71
CA ASN A 433 21.15 0.14 -10.82
C ASN A 433 20.62 0.97 -12.00
N VAL A 434 21.08 2.22 -12.13
CA VAL A 434 20.70 3.10 -13.24
C VAL A 434 21.19 2.54 -14.59
N SER A 435 22.37 1.93 -14.63
CA SER A 435 22.91 1.31 -15.84
C SER A 435 22.06 0.14 -16.35
N LEU A 436 21.40 -0.61 -15.45
CA LEU A 436 20.50 -1.70 -15.85
C LEU A 436 19.31 -1.19 -16.65
N ALA A 437 18.68 -0.10 -16.20
CA ALA A 437 17.51 0.50 -16.87
C ALA A 437 17.83 1.19 -18.21
N ILE A 438 19.11 1.46 -18.50
CA ILE A 438 19.55 2.03 -19.79
C ILE A 438 19.89 0.91 -20.79
N CYS A 439 20.32 -0.25 -20.29
CA CYS A 439 20.71 -1.39 -21.10
C CYS A 439 19.53 -2.31 -21.46
N SER A 440 18.44 -2.25 -20.69
CA SER A 440 17.16 -2.90 -20.99
C SER A 440 16.26 -2.00 -21.84
#